data_AF-A0A7S0QUH7-F1
#
_entry.id   AF-A0A7S0QUH7-F1
#
_cell.length_a   1.000
_cell.length_b   1.000
_cell.length_c   1.000
_cell.angle_alpha   90.00
_cell.angle_beta   90.00
_cell.angle_gamma   90.00
#
_symmetry.space_group_name_H-M   'P 1'
#
loop_
_entity.id
_entity.type
_entity.pdbx_description
1 polymer ?
#
loop_
_entity_poly.entity_id
_entity_poly.type
_entity_poly.pdbx_seq_one_letter_code
_entity_poly.pdbx_strand_id
1 'polypeptide(L)'
;RSRAGPRAGVGPSMRRVQPTAVRGNTDGDAGEFSRSKPVRLDQFEQGRPRACAQNTTEAGRYSDEQLQEVVDSLLALESERDDALEKLESEATDALRKEIRQELADEQSDDDQLEEVVTEEIDRYVSLWEEKLQELHEEIGVLQEQLEQSGINLAGIYRHLEEKALENASTEAWKHAARGEHCPPEAADALKSAEEELRRSRPT
;
A
#
# COMPACT_ATOMS: atom_id res chain seq x y z
N ARG A 1 12.44 -60.86 -33.53
CA ARG A 1 11.27 -60.00 -33.23
C ARG A 1 11.23 -59.84 -31.73
N SER A 2 11.72 -58.72 -31.22
CA SER A 2 10.89 -57.65 -30.62
C SER A 2 10.42 -58.05 -29.22
N ARG A 3 10.53 -57.26 -28.15
CA ARG A 3 10.97 -55.88 -27.92
C ARG A 3 11.15 -55.77 -26.40
N ALA A 4 12.15 -55.01 -25.96
CA ALA A 4 12.15 -54.42 -24.63
C ALA A 4 10.97 -53.44 -24.49
N GLY A 5 10.42 -53.34 -23.29
CA GLY A 5 9.46 -52.30 -22.88
C GLY A 5 9.59 -52.08 -21.37
N PRO A 6 9.94 -50.87 -20.90
CA PRO A 6 10.32 -50.63 -19.51
C PRO A 6 9.13 -50.31 -18.61
N ARG A 7 9.39 -50.49 -17.31
CA ARG A 7 8.56 -50.14 -16.15
C ARG A 7 8.02 -48.72 -16.25
N ALA A 8 6.71 -48.56 -16.07
CA ALA A 8 6.09 -47.28 -15.81
C ALA A 8 6.66 -46.70 -14.50
N GLY A 9 7.29 -45.53 -14.61
CA GLY A 9 7.68 -44.72 -13.48
C GLY A 9 6.44 -44.25 -12.75
N VAL A 10 6.40 -44.51 -11.44
CA VAL A 10 5.50 -43.82 -10.52
C VAL A 10 6.09 -42.43 -10.35
N GLY A 11 5.47 -41.44 -11.00
CA GLY A 11 5.83 -40.03 -10.80
C GLY A 11 5.60 -39.61 -9.34
N PRO A 12 6.36 -38.64 -8.83
CA PRO A 12 6.16 -38.14 -7.48
C PRO A 12 4.76 -37.52 -7.38
N SER A 13 4.00 -38.06 -6.44
CA SER A 13 2.70 -37.54 -6.03
C SER A 13 2.91 -36.12 -5.50
N MET A 14 2.51 -35.11 -6.28
CA MET A 14 2.42 -33.73 -5.80
C MET A 14 1.45 -33.70 -4.62
N ARG A 15 2.00 -33.69 -3.41
CA ARG A 15 1.22 -33.34 -2.22
C ARG A 15 0.96 -31.86 -2.34
N ARG A 16 -0.29 -31.52 -2.57
CA ARG A 16 -0.83 -30.17 -2.39
C ARG A 16 -0.44 -29.74 -0.96
N VAL A 17 0.56 -28.86 -0.84
CA VAL A 17 0.90 -28.21 0.41
C VAL A 17 -0.29 -27.32 0.73
N GLN A 18 -1.09 -27.75 1.71
CA GLN A 18 -2.08 -26.85 2.29
C GLN A 18 -1.34 -25.93 3.24
N PRO A 19 -1.70 -24.63 3.30
CA PRO A 19 -1.14 -23.74 4.30
C PRO A 19 -1.44 -24.31 5.68
N THR A 20 -0.40 -24.69 6.41
CA THR A 20 -0.53 -25.14 7.78
C THR A 20 -1.02 -23.96 8.60
N ALA A 21 -2.26 -24.07 9.07
CA ALA A 21 -2.79 -23.20 10.10
C ALA A 21 -1.81 -23.17 11.28
N VAL A 22 -1.24 -21.99 11.52
CA VAL A 22 -0.50 -21.65 12.74
C VAL A 22 -1.38 -22.05 13.93
N ARG A 23 -0.89 -23.03 14.71
CA ARG A 23 -1.49 -23.37 16.00
C ARG A 23 -1.28 -22.19 16.94
N GLY A 24 -2.38 -21.54 17.30
CA GLY A 24 -2.40 -20.55 18.36
C GLY A 24 -1.96 -21.14 19.69
N ASN A 25 -0.97 -20.51 20.29
CA ASN A 25 -0.86 -20.46 21.74
C ASN A 25 -1.68 -19.25 22.19
N THR A 26 -2.88 -19.52 22.72
CA THR A 26 -3.66 -18.56 23.49
C THR A 26 -3.23 -18.67 24.95
N ASP A 27 -2.26 -17.88 25.35
CA ASP A 27 -2.13 -17.47 26.74
C ASP A 27 -2.30 -15.96 26.78
N GLY A 28 -3.31 -15.56 27.54
CA GLY A 28 -3.99 -14.29 27.43
C GLY A 28 -3.08 -13.07 27.57
N ASP A 29 -3.25 -12.17 26.63
CA ASP A 29 -3.36 -10.76 26.94
C ASP A 29 -4.50 -10.26 26.06
N ALA A 30 -5.62 -9.87 26.68
CA ALA A 30 -6.65 -9.10 25.99
C ALA A 30 -6.07 -7.70 25.77
N GLY A 31 -5.11 -7.62 24.84
CA GLY A 31 -4.56 -6.39 24.33
C GLY A 31 -5.72 -5.63 23.70
N GLU A 32 -6.15 -4.63 24.44
CA GLU A 32 -7.11 -3.61 24.05
C GLU A 32 -6.71 -3.12 22.65
N PHE A 33 -7.40 -3.65 21.63
CA PHE A 33 -7.26 -3.18 20.25
C PHE A 33 -7.60 -1.70 20.32
N SER A 34 -6.55 -0.88 20.30
CA SER A 34 -6.61 0.55 20.52
C SER A 34 -7.63 1.06 19.52
N ARG A 35 -8.87 1.30 19.98
CA ARG A 35 -9.92 1.90 19.18
C ARG A 35 -9.42 3.31 18.92
N SER A 36 -8.70 3.49 17.82
CA SER A 36 -8.39 4.80 17.27
C SER A 36 -9.68 5.61 17.35
N LYS A 37 -9.61 6.74 18.02
CA LYS A 37 -10.78 7.61 18.20
C LYS A 37 -11.35 7.90 16.81
N PRO A 38 -12.68 7.85 16.63
CA PRO A 38 -13.28 8.18 15.35
C PRO A 38 -12.83 9.59 14.95
N VAL A 39 -12.22 9.68 13.77
CA VAL A 39 -11.80 10.94 13.17
C VAL A 39 -13.07 11.71 12.89
N ARG A 40 -13.24 12.87 13.49
CA ARG A 40 -14.47 13.65 13.29
C ARG A 40 -14.33 14.52 12.06
N LEU A 41 -15.38 14.52 11.24
CA LEU A 41 -15.51 15.36 10.05
C LEU A 41 -15.16 16.84 10.28
N ASP A 42 -15.47 17.39 11.47
CA ASP A 42 -15.18 18.79 11.83
C ASP A 42 -13.69 19.16 11.86
N GLN A 43 -12.79 18.16 11.90
CA GLN A 43 -11.35 18.38 11.91
C GLN A 43 -10.80 18.79 10.53
N PHE A 44 -11.56 18.58 9.46
CA PHE A 44 -11.13 18.84 8.09
C PHE A 44 -11.77 20.09 7.45
N GLU A 45 -12.67 20.80 8.14
CA GLU A 45 -13.39 21.96 7.57
C GLU A 45 -12.59 23.28 7.56
N GLN A 46 -11.36 23.35 8.10
CA GLN A 46 -10.65 24.62 8.27
C GLN A 46 -9.89 25.04 7.00
N GLY A 47 -10.39 26.05 6.27
CA GLY A 47 -9.55 26.71 5.24
C GLY A 47 -10.11 27.70 4.22
N ARG A 48 -11.37 28.19 4.25
CA ARG A 48 -11.77 29.25 3.29
C ARG A 48 -11.59 30.68 3.84
N PRO A 49 -10.74 31.53 3.24
CA PRO A 49 -10.82 32.97 3.49
C PRO A 49 -12.15 33.52 2.98
N ARG A 50 -12.77 34.33 3.83
CA ARG A 50 -14.12 34.87 3.69
C ARG A 50 -14.13 36.03 2.68
N ALA A 51 -14.33 35.75 1.40
CA ALA A 51 -14.82 36.74 0.41
C ALA A 51 -15.26 36.06 -0.90
N CYS A 52 -16.54 35.69 -0.96
CA CYS A 52 -17.47 35.99 -2.05
C CYS A 52 -18.81 35.36 -1.68
N ALA A 53 -19.81 36.22 -1.53
CA ALA A 53 -21.16 35.83 -1.15
C ALA A 53 -21.90 35.17 -2.33
N GLN A 54 -22.66 34.13 -1.99
CA GLN A 54 -23.75 33.51 -2.75
C GLN A 54 -23.29 32.80 -4.03
N ASN A 55 -23.24 31.47 -4.02
CA ASN A 55 -24.41 30.71 -4.45
C ASN A 55 -24.45 29.30 -3.84
N THR A 56 -25.62 28.96 -3.32
CA THR A 56 -26.06 27.62 -2.95
C THR A 56 -25.94 26.68 -4.16
N THR A 57 -24.98 25.76 -4.13
CA THR A 57 -25.00 24.58 -5.02
C THR A 57 -24.40 23.41 -4.23
N GLU A 58 -25.23 22.41 -3.97
CA GLU A 58 -24.87 21.00 -3.69
C GLU A 58 -24.36 20.56 -2.31
N ALA A 59 -24.33 21.43 -1.29
CA ALA A 59 -24.14 21.02 0.13
C ALA A 59 -25.33 20.21 0.72
N GLY A 60 -26.08 19.47 -0.11
CA GLY A 60 -27.30 18.76 0.25
C GLY A 60 -27.49 17.44 -0.47
N ARG A 61 -26.43 16.85 -1.04
CA ARG A 61 -26.51 15.53 -1.71
C ARG A 61 -26.06 14.36 -0.84
N TYR A 62 -25.19 14.62 0.14
CA TYR A 62 -24.69 13.64 1.09
C TYR A 62 -24.97 14.12 2.52
N SER A 63 -25.42 13.23 3.40
CA SER A 63 -25.53 13.52 4.83
C SER A 63 -24.16 13.47 5.50
N ASP A 64 -24.03 14.08 6.67
CA ASP A 64 -22.78 14.06 7.45
C ASP A 64 -22.31 12.62 7.74
N GLU A 65 -23.24 11.68 7.91
CA GLU A 65 -22.92 10.26 8.08
C GLU A 65 -22.35 9.61 6.82
N GLN A 66 -22.89 9.95 5.64
CA GLN A 66 -22.39 9.45 4.35
C GLN A 66 -21.00 10.03 4.05
N LEU A 67 -20.79 11.30 4.37
CA LEU A 67 -19.48 11.93 4.22
C LEU A 67 -18.45 11.33 5.19
N GLN A 68 -18.85 11.03 6.43
CA GLN A 68 -18.00 10.33 7.38
C GLN A 68 -17.64 8.92 6.89
N GLU A 69 -18.59 8.19 6.30
CA GLU A 69 -18.31 6.87 5.69
C GLU A 69 -17.30 6.98 4.55
N VAL A 70 -17.43 7.96 3.65
CA VAL A 70 -16.47 8.20 2.56
C VAL A 70 -15.08 8.56 3.09
N VAL A 71 -15.00 9.38 4.16
CA VAL A 71 -13.73 9.72 4.81
C VAL A 71 -13.09 8.49 5.48
N ASP A 72 -13.88 7.68 6.20
CA ASP A 72 -13.40 6.47 6.87
C ASP A 72 -12.92 5.44 5.83
N SER A 73 -13.66 5.27 4.73
CA SER A 73 -13.27 4.43 3.59
C SER A 73 -11.99 4.93 2.93
N LEU A 74 -11.85 6.24 2.68
CA LEU A 74 -10.63 6.80 2.09
C LEU A 74 -9.43 6.54 3.00
N LEU A 75 -9.55 6.79 4.30
CA LEU A 75 -8.47 6.54 5.27
C LEU A 75 -8.05 5.07 5.30
N ALA A 76 -8.99 4.14 5.18
CA ALA A 76 -8.71 2.72 5.15
C ALA A 76 -7.98 2.29 3.87
N LEU A 77 -8.47 2.73 2.69
CA LEU A 77 -7.85 2.40 1.40
C LEU A 77 -6.46 3.03 1.24
N GLU A 78 -6.28 4.26 1.73
CA GLU A 78 -4.98 4.93 1.75
C GLU A 78 -3.97 4.16 2.62
N SER A 79 -4.39 3.69 3.80
CA SER A 79 -3.54 2.84 4.65
C SER A 79 -3.20 1.50 3.97
N GLU A 80 -4.17 0.86 3.29
CA GLU A 80 -3.93 -0.38 2.57
C GLU A 80 -2.99 -0.18 1.37
N ARG A 81 -3.07 0.98 0.71
CA ARG A 81 -2.14 1.35 -0.36
C ARG A 81 -0.73 1.52 0.17
N ASP A 82 -0.56 2.22 1.29
CA ASP A 82 0.76 2.42 1.89
C ASP A 82 1.39 1.09 2.32
N ASP A 83 0.61 0.17 2.91
CA ASP A 83 1.04 -1.19 3.22
C ASP A 83 1.44 -2.00 1.97
N ALA A 84 0.70 -1.84 0.87
CA ALA A 84 0.99 -2.51 -0.40
C ALA A 84 2.28 -1.98 -1.05
N LEU A 85 2.53 -0.66 -0.97
CA LEU A 85 3.77 -0.07 -1.44
C LEU A 85 4.98 -0.51 -0.59
N GLU A 86 4.80 -0.65 0.73
CA GLU A 86 5.85 -1.15 1.62
C GLU A 86 6.20 -2.62 1.31
N LYS A 87 5.21 -3.45 0.95
CA LYS A 87 5.44 -4.84 0.52
C LYS A 87 6.19 -4.98 -0.79
N LEU A 88 6.14 -3.97 -1.66
CA LEU A 88 6.89 -3.91 -2.90
C LEU A 88 8.29 -3.29 -2.74
N GLU A 89 8.65 -2.84 -1.54
CA GLU A 89 9.98 -2.31 -1.28
C GLU A 89 11.06 -3.40 -1.46
N SER A 90 12.27 -3.01 -1.87
CA SER A 90 13.41 -3.91 -2.03
C SER A 90 13.74 -4.67 -0.75
N GLU A 91 13.66 -4.02 0.43
CA GLU A 91 13.93 -4.69 1.71
C GLU A 91 12.93 -5.84 1.97
N ALA A 92 11.64 -5.62 1.67
CA ALA A 92 10.59 -6.62 1.84
C ALA A 92 10.68 -7.76 0.81
N THR A 93 10.92 -7.41 -0.46
CA THR A 93 11.04 -8.40 -1.55
C THR A 93 12.30 -9.25 -1.43
N ASP A 94 13.42 -8.68 -0.97
CA ASP A 94 14.66 -9.44 -0.69
C ASP A 94 14.51 -10.39 0.51
N ALA A 95 13.78 -9.96 1.55
CA ALA A 95 13.45 -10.83 2.69
C ALA A 95 12.60 -12.02 2.25
N LEU A 96 11.56 -11.78 1.43
CA LEU A 96 10.73 -12.82 0.86
C LEU A 96 11.52 -13.75 -0.06
N ARG A 97 12.40 -13.20 -0.91
CA ARG A 97 13.28 -14.00 -1.79
C ARG A 97 14.13 -14.98 -0.98
N LYS A 98 14.67 -14.53 0.15
CA LYS A 98 15.45 -15.36 1.06
C LYS A 98 14.62 -16.46 1.71
N GLU A 99 13.39 -16.16 2.11
CA GLU A 99 12.44 -17.14 2.66
C GLU A 99 12.10 -18.21 1.63
N ILE A 100 11.68 -17.82 0.42
CA ILE A 100 11.38 -18.73 -0.70
C ILE A 100 12.59 -19.59 -1.03
N ARG A 101 13.80 -19.01 -1.10
CA ARG A 101 15.03 -19.76 -1.36
C ARG A 101 15.32 -20.77 -0.25
N GLN A 102 15.08 -20.44 1.01
CA GLN A 102 15.27 -21.36 2.14
C GLN A 102 14.26 -22.51 2.11
N GLU A 103 13.01 -22.25 1.75
CA GLU A 103 11.98 -23.28 1.65
C GLU A 103 12.23 -24.24 0.48
N LEU A 104 12.69 -23.72 -0.66
CA LEU A 104 12.93 -24.50 -1.88
C LEU A 104 14.31 -25.16 -1.95
N ALA A 105 15.26 -24.76 -1.08
CA ALA A 105 16.63 -25.28 -1.08
C ALA A 105 16.71 -26.80 -0.86
N ASP A 106 15.78 -27.38 -0.11
CA ASP A 106 15.74 -28.83 0.13
C ASP A 106 15.01 -29.60 -0.99
N GLU A 107 14.23 -28.91 -1.84
CA GLU A 107 13.43 -29.50 -2.91
C GLU A 107 14.14 -29.49 -4.27
N GLN A 108 15.06 -28.54 -4.50
CA GLN A 108 15.79 -28.37 -5.76
C GLN A 108 17.25 -28.81 -5.65
N SER A 109 17.71 -29.59 -6.64
CA SER A 109 19.10 -30.12 -6.67
C SER A 109 20.08 -29.22 -7.43
N ASP A 110 19.57 -28.37 -8.32
CA ASP A 110 20.36 -27.48 -9.19
C ASP A 110 20.11 -26.01 -8.78
N ASP A 111 21.18 -25.28 -8.45
CA ASP A 111 21.09 -23.87 -7.98
C ASP A 111 20.51 -22.93 -9.06
N ASP A 112 20.77 -23.21 -10.34
CA ASP A 112 20.21 -22.45 -11.46
C ASP A 112 18.68 -22.63 -11.57
N GLN A 113 18.16 -23.84 -11.33
CA GLN A 113 16.72 -24.12 -11.33
C GLN A 113 16.04 -23.52 -10.08
N LEU A 114 16.74 -23.51 -8.94
CA LEU A 114 16.27 -22.87 -7.72
C LEU A 114 16.09 -21.36 -7.93
N GLU A 115 17.08 -20.69 -8.52
CA GLU A 115 16.99 -19.24 -8.79
C GLU A 115 15.93 -18.89 -9.84
N GLU A 116 15.71 -19.74 -10.84
CA GLU A 116 14.61 -19.57 -11.80
C GLU A 116 13.24 -19.59 -11.10
N VAL A 117 12.98 -20.61 -10.26
CA VAL A 117 11.70 -20.72 -9.53
C VAL A 117 11.53 -19.60 -8.50
N VAL A 118 12.59 -19.22 -7.79
CA VAL A 118 12.57 -18.08 -6.85
C VAL A 118 12.23 -16.79 -7.59
N THR A 119 12.82 -16.56 -8.77
CA THR A 119 12.55 -15.36 -9.57
C THR A 119 11.10 -15.36 -10.07
N GLU A 120 10.62 -16.48 -10.61
CA GLU A 120 9.22 -16.58 -11.05
C GLU A 120 8.22 -16.31 -9.92
N GLU A 121 8.49 -16.81 -8.71
CA GLU A 121 7.58 -16.63 -7.58
C GLU A 121 7.60 -15.19 -7.05
N ILE A 122 8.77 -14.55 -7.03
CA ILE A 122 8.89 -13.13 -6.71
C ILE A 122 8.20 -12.27 -7.77
N ASP A 123 8.37 -12.59 -9.07
CA ASP A 123 7.70 -11.86 -10.16
C ASP A 123 6.17 -11.96 -10.05
N ARG A 124 5.63 -13.14 -9.69
CA ARG A 124 4.20 -13.32 -9.42
C ARG A 124 3.75 -12.50 -8.22
N TYR A 125 4.53 -12.51 -7.13
CA TYR A 125 4.24 -11.72 -5.93
C TYR A 125 4.19 -10.23 -6.26
N VAL A 126 5.19 -9.71 -6.97
CA VAL A 126 5.26 -8.31 -7.39
C VAL A 126 4.06 -7.97 -8.27
N SER A 127 3.78 -8.77 -9.30
CA SER A 127 2.66 -8.54 -10.22
C SER A 127 1.31 -8.46 -9.48
N LEU A 128 1.09 -9.32 -8.48
CA LEU A 128 -0.14 -9.33 -7.68
C LEU A 128 -0.29 -8.05 -6.85
N TRP A 129 0.80 -7.56 -6.25
CA TRP A 129 0.76 -6.32 -5.47
C TRP A 129 0.66 -5.08 -6.37
N GLU A 130 1.24 -5.09 -7.56
CA GLU A 130 1.07 -4.03 -8.55
C GLU A 130 -0.38 -3.94 -9.04
N GLU A 131 -1.02 -5.08 -9.35
CA GLU A 131 -2.44 -5.14 -9.70
C GLU A 131 -3.30 -4.59 -8.55
N LYS A 132 -3.02 -5.03 -7.32
CA LYS A 132 -3.72 -4.53 -6.13
C LYS A 132 -3.53 -3.03 -5.91
N LEU A 133 -2.33 -2.49 -6.17
CA LEU A 133 -2.08 -1.04 -6.09
C LEU A 133 -2.86 -0.26 -7.12
N GLN A 134 -2.99 -0.78 -8.34
CA GLN A 134 -3.79 -0.17 -9.39
C GLN A 134 -5.26 -0.08 -8.97
N GLU A 135 -5.83 -1.17 -8.45
CA GLU A 135 -7.20 -1.19 -7.92
C GLU A 135 -7.39 -0.15 -6.81
N LEU A 136 -6.49 -0.14 -5.82
CA LEU A 136 -6.54 0.82 -4.71
C LEU A 136 -6.45 2.26 -5.21
N HIS A 137 -5.59 2.55 -6.19
CA HIS A 137 -5.45 3.88 -6.76
C HIS A 137 -6.73 4.36 -7.45
N GLU A 138 -7.40 3.47 -8.20
CA GLU A 138 -8.67 3.79 -8.87
C GLU A 138 -9.78 4.05 -7.86
N GLU A 139 -9.93 3.21 -6.84
CA GLU A 139 -10.94 3.37 -5.79
C GLU A 139 -10.72 4.66 -4.97
N ILE A 140 -9.47 4.92 -4.59
CA ILE A 140 -9.06 6.15 -3.89
C ILE A 140 -9.43 7.38 -4.73
N GLY A 141 -9.13 7.37 -6.03
CA GLY A 141 -9.45 8.48 -6.94
C GLY A 141 -10.95 8.78 -6.99
N VAL A 142 -11.79 7.75 -7.01
CA VAL A 142 -13.26 7.90 -6.97
C VAL A 142 -13.72 8.53 -5.66
N LEU A 143 -13.18 8.11 -4.51
CA LEU A 143 -13.54 8.68 -3.21
C LEU A 143 -13.07 10.14 -3.06
N GLN A 144 -11.88 10.45 -3.56
CA GLN A 144 -11.37 11.83 -3.58
C GLN A 144 -12.26 12.75 -4.40
N GLU A 145 -12.69 12.32 -5.59
CA GLU A 145 -13.60 13.09 -6.43
C GLU A 145 -14.94 13.36 -5.69
N GLN A 146 -15.48 12.37 -4.99
CA GLN A 146 -16.69 12.54 -4.18
C GLN A 146 -16.48 13.56 -3.04
N LEU A 147 -15.34 13.52 -2.37
CA LEU A 147 -15.01 14.46 -1.29
C LEU A 147 -14.82 15.88 -1.83
N GLU A 148 -14.16 16.05 -2.98
CA GLU A 148 -14.02 17.35 -3.65
C GLU A 148 -15.38 17.93 -4.05
N GLN A 149 -16.27 17.10 -4.61
CA GLN A 149 -17.64 17.50 -4.95
C GLN A 149 -18.44 17.91 -3.71
N SER A 150 -18.17 17.30 -2.55
CA SER A 150 -18.81 17.65 -1.27
C SER A 150 -18.19 18.87 -0.57
N GLY A 151 -17.04 19.36 -1.04
CA GLY A 151 -16.34 20.50 -0.46
C GLY A 151 -15.49 20.18 0.78
N ILE A 152 -15.20 18.91 1.05
CA ILE A 152 -14.30 18.48 2.12
C ILE A 152 -12.85 18.77 1.72
N ASN A 153 -12.04 19.21 2.68
CA ASN A 153 -10.64 19.52 2.44
C ASN A 153 -9.78 18.25 2.47
N LEU A 154 -9.41 17.73 1.30
CA LEU A 154 -8.50 16.59 1.16
C LEU A 154 -7.16 16.83 1.87
N ALA A 155 -6.62 18.06 1.86
CA ALA A 155 -5.33 18.36 2.48
C ALA A 155 -5.34 18.14 4.00
N GLY A 156 -6.51 18.25 4.64
CA GLY A 156 -6.66 17.91 6.07
C GLY A 156 -6.59 16.40 6.30
N ILE A 157 -7.23 15.62 5.42
CA ILE A 157 -7.26 14.15 5.50
C ILE A 157 -5.84 13.59 5.32
N TYR A 158 -5.11 14.06 4.32
CA TYR A 158 -3.73 13.62 4.07
C TYR A 158 -2.77 13.97 5.19
N ARG A 159 -2.92 15.12 5.84
CA ARG A 159 -2.14 15.44 7.04
C ARG A 159 -2.38 14.43 8.16
N HIS A 160 -3.62 13.98 8.33
CA HIS A 160 -3.94 12.96 9.32
C HIS A 160 -3.37 11.58 8.96
N LEU A 161 -3.29 11.27 7.66
CA LEU A 161 -2.62 10.05 7.17
C LEU A 161 -1.10 10.11 7.40
N GLU A 162 -0.46 11.24 7.13
CA GLU A 162 0.97 11.46 7.40
C GLU A 162 1.30 11.26 8.89
N GLU A 163 0.45 11.78 9.78
CA GLU A 163 0.58 11.57 11.23
C GLU A 163 0.48 10.09 11.62
N LYS A 164 -0.37 9.31 10.96
CA LYS A 164 -0.52 7.86 11.20
C LYS A 164 0.58 7.02 10.56
N ALA A 165 1.08 7.41 9.39
CA ALA A 165 2.16 6.71 8.70
C ALA A 165 3.43 6.64 9.58
N LEU A 166 3.69 7.69 10.37
CA LEU A 166 4.75 7.71 11.38
C LEU A 166 4.62 6.63 12.47
N GLU A 167 3.39 6.25 12.82
CA GLU A 167 3.10 5.26 13.88
C GLU A 167 3.16 3.82 13.37
N ASN A 168 2.84 3.59 12.09
CA ASN A 168 2.60 2.26 11.53
C ASN A 168 3.67 1.74 10.55
N ALA A 169 4.61 2.58 10.11
CA ALA A 169 5.66 2.15 9.18
C ALA A 169 6.52 1.00 9.75
N SER A 170 6.72 -0.05 8.96
CA SER A 170 7.42 -1.27 9.36
C SER A 170 8.88 -1.31 8.88
N THR A 171 9.15 -0.85 7.65
CA THR A 171 10.50 -0.75 7.07
C THR A 171 11.19 0.57 7.44
N GLU A 172 12.52 0.59 7.38
CA GLU A 172 13.27 1.79 7.74
C GLU A 172 13.11 2.89 6.68
N ALA A 173 13.00 2.55 5.40
CA ALA A 173 12.75 3.53 4.35
C ALA A 173 11.41 4.26 4.55
N TRP A 174 10.35 3.53 4.90
CA TRP A 174 9.04 4.13 5.19
C TRP A 174 9.05 4.95 6.46
N LYS A 175 9.77 4.53 7.51
CA LYS A 175 9.96 5.34 8.72
C LYS A 175 10.70 6.65 8.43
N HIS A 176 11.74 6.62 7.59
CA HIS A 176 12.48 7.81 7.20
C HIS A 176 11.66 8.73 6.29
N ALA A 177 10.88 8.17 5.36
CA ALA A 177 9.94 8.94 4.53
C ALA A 177 8.87 9.62 5.38
N ALA A 178 8.25 8.89 6.31
CA ALA A 178 7.23 9.42 7.22
C ALA A 178 7.76 10.51 8.16
N ARG A 179 9.05 10.46 8.54
CA ARG A 179 9.73 11.54 9.30
C ARG A 179 10.11 12.75 8.45
N GLY A 180 9.92 12.68 7.13
CA GLY A 180 10.41 13.70 6.20
C GLY A 180 11.94 13.74 6.08
N GLU A 181 12.63 12.70 6.54
CA GLU A 181 14.09 12.59 6.48
C GLU A 181 14.57 12.09 5.10
N HIS A 182 13.68 11.46 4.32
CA HIS A 182 13.98 10.99 2.98
C HIS A 182 13.42 11.93 1.91
N CYS A 183 14.16 13.00 1.61
CA CYS A 183 14.07 13.64 0.29
C CYS A 183 15.28 13.16 -0.51
N PRO A 184 15.12 12.23 -1.48
CA PRO A 184 16.25 11.81 -2.29
C PRO A 184 16.87 13.04 -2.96
N PRO A 185 18.20 13.15 -3.03
CA PRO A 185 18.88 14.35 -3.52
C PRO A 185 18.42 14.74 -4.93
N GLU A 186 18.06 13.75 -5.75
CA GLU A 186 17.50 13.93 -7.09
C GLU A 186 16.13 14.61 -7.08
N ALA A 187 15.26 14.31 -6.09
CA ALA A 187 13.99 15.02 -5.90
C ALA A 187 14.21 16.45 -5.41
N ALA A 188 15.20 16.68 -4.53
CA ALA A 188 15.56 18.02 -4.07
C ALA A 188 16.08 18.89 -5.23
N ASP A 189 16.92 18.32 -6.11
CA ASP A 189 17.43 18.98 -7.30
C ASP A 189 16.33 19.25 -8.34
N ALA A 190 15.42 18.29 -8.55
CA ALA A 190 14.26 18.46 -9.41
C ALA A 190 13.32 19.56 -8.91
N LEU A 191 13.03 19.62 -7.61
CA LEU A 191 12.22 20.68 -6.99
C LEU A 191 12.87 22.05 -7.18
N LYS A 192 14.17 22.15 -6.97
CA LYS A 192 14.93 23.38 -7.14
C LYS A 192 14.92 23.86 -8.59
N SER A 193 15.08 22.94 -9.54
CA SER A 193 15.00 23.22 -10.97
C SER A 193 13.60 23.69 -11.38
N ALA A 194 12.55 23.01 -10.90
CA ALA A 194 11.16 23.41 -11.12
C ALA A 194 10.82 24.78 -10.50
N GLU A 195 11.36 25.10 -9.31
CA GLU A 195 11.19 26.41 -8.69
C GLU A 195 11.86 27.51 -9.51
N GLU A 196 13.05 27.26 -10.05
CA GLU A 196 13.73 28.20 -10.94
C GLU A 196 12.97 28.43 -12.24
N GLU A 197 12.37 27.38 -12.83
CA GLU A 197 11.51 27.51 -14.00
C GLU A 197 10.21 28.28 -13.69
N LEU A 198 9.58 28.03 -12.55
CA LEU A 198 8.41 28.79 -12.10
C LEU A 198 8.76 30.27 -11.86
N ARG A 199 9.94 30.55 -11.31
CA ARG A 199 10.44 31.93 -11.14
C ARG A 199 10.70 32.61 -12.48
N ARG A 200 11.18 31.89 -13.50
CA ARG A 200 11.38 32.44 -14.85
C ARG A 200 10.06 32.64 -15.61
N SER A 201 9.08 31.77 -15.38
CA SER A 201 7.80 31.77 -16.11
C SER A 201 6.72 32.62 -15.46
N ARG A 202 6.89 33.07 -14.21
CA ARG A 202 6.03 34.11 -13.62
C ARG A 202 6.29 35.47 -14.30
N PRO A 203 5.29 36.10 -14.93
CA PRO A 203 5.42 37.48 -15.36
C PRO A 203 5.54 38.39 -14.14
N THR A 204 6.45 39.36 -14.21
CA THR A 204 6.66 40.44 -13.22
C THR A 204 5.49 41.41 -13.17
#